data_AF-A0A1K0G5G0-F1
#
_entry.id   AF-A0A1K0G5G0-F1
#
_cell.length_a   1.000
_cell.length_b   1.000
_cell.length_c   1.000
_cell.angle_alpha   90.00
_cell.angle_beta   90.00
_cell.angle_gamma   90.00
#
_symmetry.space_group_name_H-M   'P 1'
#
loop_
_entity.id
_entity.type
_entity.pdbx_description
1 polymer ?
#
loop_
_entity_poly.entity_id
_entity_poly.type
_entity_poly.pdbx_seq_one_letter_code
_entity_poly.pdbx_strand_id
1 'polypeptide(L)'
;MTTARWYQAFAVREARGQSPTYEALAMAVGADRCATLLPVLARLPQPLALLEVGASAGLCLYPDAYQYRFGEDPRVLGPTDSPVRLTCAVSDDVPRPASVPTVVWRAGLDLNPLDVNDDDDVRWLDALIWPEQQQRRERLQAAVRIARADPPHLVKGDLLADLPALAAQAPTDATLIIFHSAVLAYVPPDTRRTFIELVRGLRGHWISNEGVGVLPELGATVEIDSAGPARFLLALDGRAVARTGPHGQEIRWLAPHEASV
;
A
#
# COMPACT_ATOMS: atom_id res chain seq x y z
N MET A 1 -15.90 -36.46 2.25
CA MET A 1 -15.38 -35.10 1.97
C MET A 1 -14.98 -34.51 3.31
N THR A 2 -13.72 -34.10 3.51
CA THR A 2 -13.27 -33.60 4.83
C THR A 2 -13.72 -32.16 5.03
N THR A 3 -13.93 -31.73 6.28
CA THR A 3 -14.25 -30.34 6.63
C THR A 3 -13.26 -29.36 6.00
N ALA A 4 -11.97 -29.68 6.00
CA ALA A 4 -10.93 -28.88 5.35
C ALA A 4 -11.13 -28.73 3.83
N ARG A 5 -11.48 -29.81 3.11
CA ARG A 5 -11.74 -29.75 1.65
C ARG A 5 -13.03 -28.99 1.33
N TRP A 6 -14.02 -29.05 2.22
CA TRP A 6 -15.26 -28.28 2.07
C TRP A 6 -15.01 -26.77 2.27
N TYR A 7 -14.23 -26.39 3.29
CA TYR A 7 -13.83 -25.00 3.50
C TYR A 7 -12.98 -24.45 2.35
N GLN A 8 -12.03 -25.23 1.81
CA GLN A 8 -11.25 -24.80 0.65
C GLN A 8 -12.12 -24.59 -0.60
N ALA A 9 -13.13 -25.45 -0.80
CA ALA A 9 -14.10 -25.32 -1.89
C ALA A 9 -15.03 -24.12 -1.69
N PHE A 10 -15.54 -23.89 -0.47
CA PHE A 10 -16.34 -22.73 -0.10
C PHE A 10 -15.54 -21.44 -0.28
N ALA A 11 -14.30 -21.40 0.17
CA ALA A 11 -13.45 -20.23 0.05
C ALA A 11 -13.24 -19.88 -1.46
N VAL A 12 -12.90 -20.87 -2.29
CA VAL A 12 -12.64 -20.66 -3.72
C VAL A 12 -13.91 -20.42 -4.56
N ARG A 13 -15.05 -21.01 -4.21
CA ARG A 13 -16.30 -20.94 -5.00
C ARG A 13 -17.35 -19.97 -4.45
N GLU A 14 -17.44 -19.83 -3.13
CA GLU A 14 -18.53 -19.14 -2.42
C GLU A 14 -18.06 -17.89 -1.65
N ALA A 15 -16.77 -17.74 -1.31
CA ALA A 15 -16.30 -16.52 -0.64
C ALA A 15 -15.60 -15.57 -1.61
N ARG A 16 -14.86 -16.12 -2.58
CA ARG A 16 -14.20 -15.36 -3.65
C ARG A 16 -15.24 -14.75 -4.58
N GLY A 17 -15.30 -13.43 -4.66
CA GLY A 17 -16.25 -12.71 -5.52
C GLY A 17 -17.70 -12.62 -5.03
N GLN A 18 -18.06 -13.15 -3.85
CA GLN A 18 -19.43 -13.02 -3.31
C GLN A 18 -19.62 -11.78 -2.43
N SER A 19 -18.53 -11.23 -1.87
CA SER A 19 -18.56 -9.93 -1.19
C SER A 19 -17.33 -9.11 -1.57
N PRO A 20 -17.48 -8.12 -2.46
CA PRO A 20 -16.39 -7.20 -2.80
C PRO A 20 -15.83 -6.47 -1.57
N THR A 21 -16.65 -6.28 -0.53
CA THR A 21 -16.24 -5.66 0.75
C THR A 21 -15.38 -6.60 1.58
N TYR A 22 -15.78 -7.87 1.72
CA TYR A 22 -15.01 -8.88 2.46
C TYR A 22 -13.70 -9.23 1.73
N GLU A 23 -13.76 -9.31 0.40
CA GLU A 23 -12.57 -9.48 -0.44
C GLU A 23 -11.65 -8.28 -0.24
N ALA A 24 -12.12 -7.04 -0.38
CA ALA A 24 -11.28 -5.86 -0.15
C ALA A 24 -10.67 -5.79 1.27
N LEU A 25 -11.41 -6.20 2.32
CA LEU A 25 -10.91 -6.29 3.71
C LEU A 25 -9.82 -7.37 3.87
N ALA A 26 -10.06 -8.59 3.38
CA ALA A 26 -9.06 -9.68 3.38
C ALA A 26 -7.83 -9.35 2.53
N MET A 27 -8.04 -8.53 1.50
CA MET A 27 -7.03 -8.13 0.52
C MET A 27 -6.17 -6.95 0.98
N ALA A 28 -6.68 -6.08 1.86
CA ALA A 28 -6.03 -4.88 2.36
C ALA A 28 -4.99 -5.13 3.48
N VAL A 29 -4.95 -6.32 4.07
CA VAL A 29 -4.05 -6.60 5.21
C VAL A 29 -2.63 -6.95 4.76
N GLY A 30 -1.64 -6.19 5.22
CA GLY A 30 -0.23 -6.58 5.18
C GLY A 30 0.71 -5.55 4.57
N ALA A 31 2.01 -5.77 4.84
CA ALA A 31 3.14 -4.96 4.38
C ALA A 31 3.42 -5.05 2.86
N ASP A 32 2.82 -6.02 2.16
CA ASP A 32 3.21 -6.42 0.80
C ASP A 32 3.17 -5.26 -0.21
N ARG A 33 2.22 -4.32 -0.06
CA ARG A 33 2.08 -3.16 -0.95
C ARG A 33 3.27 -2.21 -0.91
N CYS A 34 4.12 -2.27 0.11
CA CYS A 34 5.39 -1.53 0.09
C CYS A 34 6.23 -1.90 -1.13
N ALA A 35 6.13 -3.13 -1.64
CA ALA A 35 6.92 -3.55 -2.81
C ALA A 35 6.58 -2.74 -4.06
N THR A 36 5.31 -2.40 -4.26
CA THR A 36 4.87 -1.52 -5.36
C THR A 36 5.16 -0.05 -5.11
N LEU A 37 5.24 0.39 -3.85
CA LEU A 37 5.52 1.78 -3.50
C LEU A 37 7.01 2.11 -3.57
N LEU A 38 7.88 1.15 -3.26
CA LEU A 38 9.32 1.35 -3.11
C LEU A 38 9.99 2.00 -4.34
N PRO A 39 9.70 1.60 -5.59
CA PRO A 39 10.31 2.23 -6.77
C PRO A 39 10.02 3.73 -6.89
N VAL A 40 8.86 4.19 -6.42
CA VAL A 40 8.51 5.62 -6.40
C VAL A 40 9.16 6.30 -5.21
N LEU A 41 9.01 5.75 -4.00
CA LEU A 41 9.55 6.32 -2.75
C LEU A 41 11.07 6.56 -2.83
N ALA A 42 11.82 5.60 -3.37
CA ALA A 42 13.28 5.69 -3.47
C ALA A 42 13.78 6.75 -4.47
N ARG A 43 12.89 7.31 -5.31
CA ARG A 43 13.23 8.34 -6.31
C ARG A 43 12.91 9.77 -5.84
N LEU A 44 12.22 9.91 -4.71
CA LEU A 44 11.86 11.21 -4.16
C LEU A 44 13.01 11.79 -3.32
N PRO A 45 13.06 13.11 -3.09
CA PRO A 45 14.12 13.72 -2.29
C PRO A 45 14.14 13.13 -0.87
N GLN A 46 15.29 12.62 -0.43
CA GLN A 46 15.46 12.00 0.90
C GLN A 46 15.90 13.04 1.94
N PRO A 47 15.61 12.85 3.24
CA PRO A 47 14.84 11.75 3.83
C PRO A 47 13.31 11.95 3.68
N LEU A 48 12.55 10.88 3.92
CA LEU A 48 11.09 10.87 3.79
C LEU A 48 10.40 10.98 5.16
N ALA A 49 9.29 11.73 5.17
CA ALA A 49 8.27 11.69 6.21
C ALA A 49 7.00 11.06 5.61
N LEU A 50 6.62 9.87 6.08
CA LEU A 50 5.52 9.09 5.51
C LEU A 50 4.22 9.30 6.28
N LEU A 51 3.15 9.68 5.58
CA LEU A 51 1.80 9.79 6.11
C LEU A 51 0.87 8.87 5.32
N GLU A 52 0.39 7.79 5.93
CA GLU A 52 -0.56 6.88 5.30
C GLU A 52 -2.01 7.26 5.65
N VAL A 53 -2.87 7.42 4.64
CA VAL A 53 -4.33 7.54 4.82
C VAL A 53 -4.97 6.17 4.60
N GLY A 54 -5.80 5.73 5.54
CA GLY A 54 -6.27 4.34 5.60
C GLY A 54 -5.22 3.38 6.15
N ALA A 55 -4.46 3.83 7.15
CA ALA A 55 -3.27 3.13 7.61
C ALA A 55 -3.54 1.77 8.27
N SER A 56 -4.75 1.51 8.76
CA SER A 56 -5.07 0.33 9.56
C SER A 56 -4.06 0.16 10.72
N ALA A 57 -3.19 -0.85 10.67
CA ALA A 57 -2.11 -1.08 11.64
C ALA A 57 -0.76 -0.39 11.30
N GLY A 58 -0.72 0.45 10.26
CA GLY A 58 0.46 1.20 9.84
C GLY A 58 1.57 0.37 9.19
N LEU A 59 1.30 -0.87 8.76
CA LEU A 59 2.35 -1.77 8.25
C LEU A 59 2.97 -1.30 6.93
N CYS A 60 2.31 -0.41 6.18
CA CYS A 60 2.92 0.16 4.97
C CYS A 60 3.84 1.36 5.24
N LEU A 61 3.98 1.80 6.50
CA LEU A 61 4.86 2.90 6.92
C LEU A 61 6.31 2.50 7.15
N TYR A 62 6.66 1.24 6.90
CA TYR A 62 7.98 0.66 7.17
C TYR A 62 8.74 0.20 5.91
N PRO A 63 8.70 0.94 4.78
CA PRO A 63 9.38 0.50 3.56
C PRO A 63 10.91 0.44 3.71
N ASP A 64 11.45 1.10 4.72
CA ASP A 64 12.86 1.11 5.12
C ASP A 64 13.26 -0.11 5.99
N ALA A 65 12.29 -0.79 6.61
CA ALA A 65 12.54 -1.92 7.51
C ALA A 65 12.33 -3.30 6.88
N TYR A 66 11.89 -3.37 5.62
CA TYR A 66 11.61 -4.62 4.91
C TYR A 66 12.66 -4.96 3.86
N GLN A 67 12.74 -6.24 3.51
CA GLN A 67 13.54 -6.72 2.39
C GLN A 67 12.74 -6.85 1.11
N TYR A 68 13.36 -6.51 -0.02
CA TYR A 68 12.72 -6.52 -1.33
C TYR A 68 13.54 -7.30 -2.34
N ARG A 69 12.85 -8.12 -3.14
CA ARG A 69 13.38 -8.75 -4.36
C ARG A 69 12.44 -8.46 -5.52
N PHE A 70 13.00 -7.92 -6.61
CA PHE A 70 12.23 -7.51 -7.78
C PHE A 70 12.54 -8.38 -9.00
N GLY A 71 11.53 -9.11 -9.47
CA GLY A 71 11.68 -10.09 -10.55
C GLY A 71 12.79 -11.10 -10.25
N GLU A 72 13.56 -11.43 -11.29
CA GLU A 72 14.69 -12.36 -11.22
C GLU A 72 16.03 -11.66 -10.85
N ASP A 73 16.02 -10.38 -10.47
CA ASP A 73 17.25 -9.70 -10.02
C ASP A 73 17.72 -10.35 -8.70
N PRO A 74 18.97 -10.87 -8.63
CA PRO A 74 19.47 -11.51 -7.43
C PRO A 74 19.71 -10.51 -6.28
N ARG A 75 19.69 -9.20 -6.55
CA ARG A 75 19.86 -8.17 -5.52
C ARG A 75 18.66 -8.14 -4.57
N VAL A 76 18.97 -8.13 -3.28
CA VAL A 76 18.02 -7.91 -2.20
C VAL A 76 18.27 -6.53 -1.61
N LEU A 77 17.24 -5.69 -1.59
CA LEU A 77 17.29 -4.37 -0.95
C LEU A 77 16.74 -4.46 0.47
N GLY A 78 17.24 -3.60 1.36
CA GLY A 78 16.77 -3.47 2.75
C GLY A 78 17.69 -4.10 3.80
N PRO A 79 17.34 -4.01 5.09
CA PRO A 79 18.16 -4.52 6.20
C PRO A 79 18.36 -6.04 6.09
N THR A 80 19.59 -6.53 6.25
CA THR A 80 19.95 -7.95 6.05
C THR A 80 19.25 -8.91 7.01
N ASP A 81 18.90 -8.41 8.19
CA ASP A 81 18.24 -9.12 9.30
C ASP A 81 16.71 -8.96 9.31
N SER A 82 16.13 -8.23 8.34
CA SER A 82 14.67 -8.06 8.30
C SER A 82 13.96 -9.42 8.13
N PRO A 83 13.01 -9.75 9.01
CA PRO A 83 12.20 -10.96 8.89
C PRO A 83 11.12 -10.85 7.81
N VAL A 84 10.88 -9.66 7.24
CA VAL A 84 9.87 -9.43 6.21
C VAL A 84 10.54 -9.41 4.85
N ARG A 85 10.22 -10.40 4.02
CA ARG A 85 10.68 -10.50 2.63
C ARG A 85 9.52 -10.31 1.67
N LEU A 86 9.62 -9.27 0.85
CA LEU A 86 8.64 -8.90 -0.17
C LEU A 86 9.21 -9.21 -1.55
N THR A 87 8.45 -9.95 -2.35
CA THR A 87 8.79 -10.26 -3.74
C THR A 87 7.78 -9.62 -4.66
N CYS A 88 8.25 -8.94 -5.69
CA CYS A 88 7.40 -8.27 -6.65
C CYS A 88 7.87 -8.61 -8.06
N ALA A 89 6.97 -9.17 -8.88
CA ALA A 89 7.23 -9.33 -10.31
C ALA A 89 7.26 -7.94 -10.97
N VAL A 90 8.16 -7.75 -11.93
CA VAL A 90 8.39 -6.44 -12.54
C VAL A 90 8.48 -6.57 -14.05
N SER A 91 7.99 -5.57 -14.79
CA SER A 91 8.37 -5.38 -16.18
C SER A 91 9.81 -4.84 -16.29
N ASP A 92 10.41 -4.94 -17.46
CA ASP A 92 11.81 -4.53 -17.68
C ASP A 92 12.04 -3.04 -17.40
N ASP A 93 11.05 -2.19 -17.71
CA ASP A 93 11.13 -0.74 -17.55
C ASP A 93 10.97 -0.22 -16.10
N VAL A 94 10.70 -1.11 -15.13
CA VAL A 94 10.53 -0.69 -13.74
C VAL A 94 11.86 -0.15 -13.20
N PRO A 95 11.90 1.12 -12.73
CA PRO A 95 13.09 1.68 -12.10
C PRO A 95 13.53 0.80 -10.94
N ARG A 96 14.78 0.36 -10.96
CA ARG A 96 15.38 -0.45 -9.89
C ARG A 96 16.01 0.48 -8.85
N PRO A 97 15.49 0.53 -7.61
CA PRO A 97 16.12 1.33 -6.57
C PRO A 97 17.51 0.80 -6.22
N ALA A 98 18.44 1.71 -5.90
CA ALA A 98 19.76 1.33 -5.38
C ALA A 98 19.72 0.94 -3.90
N SER A 99 18.78 1.52 -3.14
CA SER A 99 18.56 1.26 -1.72
C SER A 99 17.09 1.45 -1.36
N VAL A 100 16.70 0.99 -0.16
CA VAL A 100 15.43 1.40 0.46
C VAL A 100 15.49 2.89 0.84
N PRO A 101 14.34 3.59 0.98
CA PRO A 101 14.32 4.99 1.38
C PRO A 101 14.82 5.18 2.82
N THR A 102 15.23 6.40 3.15
CA THR A 102 15.49 6.81 4.54
C THR A 102 14.23 7.45 5.10
N VAL A 103 13.54 6.76 6.02
CA VAL A 103 12.32 7.25 6.66
C VAL A 103 12.68 7.81 8.04
N VAL A 104 12.38 9.08 8.29
CA VAL A 104 12.69 9.77 9.56
C VAL A 104 11.46 10.12 10.37
N TRP A 105 10.27 9.95 9.79
CA TRP A 105 9.00 10.21 10.43
C TRP A 105 7.91 9.34 9.78
N ARG A 106 7.03 8.76 10.59
CA ARG A 106 5.89 7.97 10.12
C ARG A 106 4.64 8.22 10.94
N ALA A 107 3.54 8.52 10.25
CA ALA A 107 2.22 8.60 10.86
C ALA A 107 1.15 7.95 9.96
N GLY A 108 0.08 7.48 10.59
CA GLY A 108 -1.08 6.92 9.89
C GLY A 108 -2.36 7.61 10.34
N LEU A 109 -3.27 7.85 9.41
CA LEU A 109 -4.62 8.33 9.66
C LEU A 109 -5.61 7.25 9.24
N ASP A 110 -6.47 6.82 10.16
CA ASP A 110 -7.49 5.82 9.87
C ASP A 110 -8.76 6.08 10.69
N LEU A 111 -9.93 5.69 10.18
CA LEU A 111 -11.19 5.76 10.95
C LEU A 111 -11.21 4.75 12.09
N ASN A 112 -10.50 3.63 11.94
CA ASN A 112 -10.37 2.55 12.90
C ASN A 112 -8.93 1.99 12.89
N PRO A 113 -7.95 2.76 13.41
CA PRO A 113 -6.58 2.27 13.50
C PRO A 113 -6.52 1.04 14.40
N LEU A 114 -5.68 0.08 14.03
CA LEU A 114 -5.48 -1.15 14.78
C LEU A 114 -4.15 -1.07 15.54
N ASP A 115 -4.16 -1.37 16.83
CA ASP A 115 -2.97 -1.36 17.66
C ASP A 115 -2.24 -2.69 17.54
N VAL A 116 -1.02 -2.66 16.99
CA VAL A 116 -0.19 -3.86 16.90
C VAL A 116 0.17 -4.43 18.28
N ASN A 117 0.10 -3.65 19.36
CA ASN A 117 0.34 -4.13 20.72
C ASN A 117 -0.88 -4.78 21.37
N ASP A 118 -2.08 -4.64 20.77
CA ASP A 118 -3.28 -5.37 21.17
C ASP A 118 -3.32 -6.72 20.45
N ASP A 119 -3.28 -7.80 21.21
CA ASP A 119 -3.32 -9.16 20.66
C ASP A 119 -4.68 -9.47 19.99
N ASP A 120 -5.75 -8.77 20.32
CA ASP A 120 -7.07 -8.94 19.70
C ASP A 120 -7.09 -8.31 18.30
N ASP A 121 -6.51 -7.12 18.14
CA ASP A 121 -6.31 -6.46 16.84
C ASP A 121 -5.37 -7.26 15.94
N VAL A 122 -4.30 -7.83 16.50
CA VAL A 122 -3.40 -8.72 15.75
C VAL A 122 -4.12 -10.00 15.31
N ARG A 123 -4.96 -10.59 16.17
CA ARG A 123 -5.80 -11.75 15.78
C ARG A 123 -6.82 -11.37 14.71
N TRP A 124 -7.38 -10.17 14.75
CA TRP A 124 -8.27 -9.65 13.71
C TRP A 124 -7.55 -9.56 12.36
N LEU A 125 -6.34 -8.98 12.33
CA LEU A 125 -5.51 -8.93 11.11
C LEU A 125 -5.19 -10.34 10.57
N ASP A 126 -4.87 -11.30 11.46
CA ASP A 126 -4.58 -12.68 11.06
C ASP A 126 -5.80 -13.38 10.46
N ALA A 127 -6.99 -13.13 11.02
CA ALA A 127 -8.26 -13.69 10.55
C ALA A 127 -8.65 -13.22 9.14
N LEU A 128 -8.12 -12.07 8.70
CA LEU A 128 -8.31 -11.53 7.35
C LEU A 128 -7.43 -12.24 6.30
N ILE A 129 -6.52 -13.12 6.73
CA ILE A 129 -5.68 -13.93 5.84
C ILE A 129 -6.30 -15.33 5.67
N TRP A 130 -6.45 -15.73 4.41
CA TRP A 130 -7.06 -17.01 4.07
C TRP A 130 -6.28 -18.19 4.68
N PRO A 131 -6.94 -19.29 5.10
CA PRO A 131 -6.29 -20.40 5.79
C PRO A 131 -5.08 -20.97 5.03
N GLU A 132 -5.14 -21.02 3.70
CA GLU A 132 -4.09 -21.55 2.82
C GLU A 132 -2.90 -20.59 2.64
N GLN A 133 -3.04 -19.30 2.97
CA GLN A 133 -2.02 -18.28 2.76
C GLN A 133 -1.03 -18.18 3.94
N GLN A 134 -0.43 -19.32 4.31
CA GLN A 134 0.50 -19.40 5.45
C GLN A 134 1.68 -18.42 5.34
N GLN A 135 2.26 -18.27 4.14
CA GLN A 135 3.35 -17.32 3.91
C GLN A 135 2.93 -15.86 4.15
N ARG A 136 1.69 -15.49 3.80
CA ARG A 136 1.17 -14.14 4.06
C ARG A 136 0.96 -13.94 5.56
N ARG A 137 0.50 -14.98 6.26
CA ARG A 137 0.35 -14.99 7.73
C ARG A 137 1.68 -14.81 8.45
N GLU A 138 2.69 -15.60 8.10
CA GLU A 138 4.04 -15.49 8.65
C GLU A 138 4.63 -14.09 8.43
N ARG A 139 4.41 -13.53 7.24
CA ARG A 139 4.85 -12.18 6.89
C ARG A 139 4.09 -11.10 7.67
N LEU A 140 2.78 -11.22 7.85
CA LEU A 140 2.00 -10.33 8.72
C LEU A 140 2.58 -10.33 10.13
N GLN A 141 2.79 -11.51 10.72
CA GLN A 141 3.35 -11.63 12.06
C GLN A 141 4.77 -11.04 12.16
N ALA A 142 5.59 -11.18 11.12
CA ALA A 142 6.90 -10.54 11.03
C ALA A 142 6.81 -9.01 10.95
N ALA A 143 5.89 -8.49 10.15
CA ALA A 143 5.65 -7.04 10.03
C ALA A 143 5.11 -6.46 11.34
N VAL A 144 4.21 -7.17 12.04
CA VAL A 144 3.73 -6.80 13.38
C VAL A 144 4.88 -6.73 14.37
N ARG A 145 5.83 -7.67 14.35
CA ARG A 145 7.02 -7.61 15.23
C ARG A 145 7.87 -6.36 14.98
N ILE A 146 8.07 -5.99 13.72
CA ILE A 146 8.78 -4.74 13.35
C ILE A 146 8.02 -3.53 13.88
N ALA A 147 6.71 -3.46 13.63
CA ALA A 147 5.88 -2.35 14.10
C ALA A 147 5.81 -2.26 15.63
N ARG A 148 5.75 -3.38 16.36
CA ARG A 148 5.80 -3.39 17.83
C ARG A 148 7.12 -2.82 18.39
N ALA A 149 8.23 -3.06 17.69
CA ALA A 149 9.55 -2.60 18.13
C ALA A 149 9.73 -1.07 17.99
N ASP A 150 9.06 -0.47 16.99
CA ASP A 150 9.09 0.97 16.73
C ASP A 150 7.71 1.45 16.24
N PRO A 151 6.70 1.56 17.14
CA PRO A 151 5.30 1.80 16.76
C PRO A 151 5.10 3.10 15.99
N PRO A 152 4.26 3.11 14.93
CA PRO A 152 4.02 4.34 14.18
C PRO A 152 3.05 5.23 14.95
N HIS A 153 3.05 6.53 14.66
CA HIS A 153 2.04 7.42 15.21
C HIS A 153 0.71 7.24 14.45
N LEU A 154 -0.19 6.41 14.99
CA LEU A 154 -1.52 6.21 14.41
C LEU A 154 -2.54 7.14 15.06
N VAL A 155 -3.28 7.87 14.23
CA VAL A 155 -4.34 8.79 14.64
C VAL A 155 -5.66 8.25 14.13
N LYS A 156 -6.63 8.13 15.05
CA LYS A 156 -8.03 7.90 14.69
C LYS A 156 -8.63 9.20 14.17
N GLY A 157 -9.06 9.23 12.92
CA GLY A 157 -9.62 10.45 12.34
C GLY A 157 -10.19 10.27 10.93
N ASP A 158 -10.89 11.31 10.48
CA ASP A 158 -11.46 11.44 9.15
C ASP A 158 -10.44 12.03 8.16
N LEU A 159 -10.40 11.46 6.96
CA LEU A 159 -9.44 11.82 5.91
C LEU A 159 -9.57 13.25 5.39
N LEU A 160 -10.73 13.91 5.55
CA LEU A 160 -10.92 15.31 5.19
C LEU A 160 -10.65 16.25 6.36
N ALA A 161 -11.13 15.89 7.54
CA ALA A 161 -11.06 16.78 8.71
C ALA A 161 -9.66 16.80 9.34
N ASP A 162 -9.01 15.64 9.46
CA ASP A 162 -7.84 15.47 10.33
C ASP A 162 -6.51 15.43 9.56
N LEU A 163 -6.55 15.12 8.26
CA LEU A 163 -5.35 15.04 7.43
C LEU A 163 -4.49 16.32 7.44
N PRO A 164 -5.04 17.54 7.32
CA PRO A 164 -4.20 18.74 7.26
C PRO A 164 -3.39 18.96 8.55
N ALA A 165 -4.03 18.71 9.70
CA ALA A 165 -3.39 18.86 11.01
C ALA A 165 -2.29 17.82 11.21
N LEU A 166 -2.50 16.57 10.77
CA LEU A 166 -1.47 15.53 10.86
C LEU A 166 -0.30 15.79 9.91
N ALA A 167 -0.59 16.22 8.66
CA ALA A 167 0.43 16.57 7.68
C ALA A 167 1.33 17.74 8.13
N ALA A 168 0.79 18.68 8.93
CA ALA A 168 1.54 19.78 9.49
C ALA A 168 2.58 19.34 10.54
N GLN A 169 2.44 18.15 11.14
CA GLN A 169 3.38 17.64 12.15
C GLN A 169 4.64 17.02 11.54
N ALA A 170 4.64 16.68 10.26
CA ALA A 170 5.82 16.10 9.62
C ALA A 170 6.99 17.11 9.62
N PRO A 171 8.25 16.68 9.81
CA PRO A 171 9.41 17.56 9.81
C PRO A 171 9.53 18.38 8.51
N THR A 172 10.08 19.59 8.62
CA THR A 172 10.28 20.51 7.47
C THR A 172 11.56 20.20 6.68
N ASP A 173 12.50 19.48 7.28
CA ASP A 173 13.75 18.99 6.71
C ASP A 173 13.63 17.60 6.06
N ALA A 174 12.41 17.06 5.99
CA ALA A 174 12.07 15.81 5.31
C ALA A 174 10.99 16.03 4.25
N THR A 175 11.03 15.23 3.19
CA THR A 175 10.01 15.25 2.14
C THR A 175 8.78 14.53 2.64
N LEU A 176 7.69 15.29 2.86
CA LEU A 176 6.40 14.72 3.22
C LEU A 176 5.81 13.96 2.03
N ILE A 177 5.50 12.69 2.26
CA ILE A 177 4.78 11.82 1.33
C ILE A 177 3.45 11.46 1.97
N ILE A 178 2.36 11.99 1.44
CA ILE A 178 1.01 11.54 1.78
C ILE A 178 0.68 10.41 0.81
N PHE A 179 0.41 9.22 1.32
CA PHE A 179 0.07 8.09 0.48
C PHE A 179 -1.11 7.31 0.98
N HIS A 180 -1.75 6.59 0.06
CA HIS A 180 -2.79 5.64 0.41
C HIS A 180 -2.80 4.48 -0.57
N SER A 181 -3.32 3.35 -0.10
CA SER A 181 -3.39 2.15 -0.90
C SER A 181 -4.67 1.36 -0.61
N ALA A 182 -5.49 1.16 -1.64
CA ALA A 182 -6.80 0.49 -1.58
C ALA A 182 -7.86 1.14 -0.66
N VAL A 183 -7.63 2.30 -0.05
CA VAL A 183 -8.56 2.90 0.92
C VAL A 183 -9.69 3.65 0.23
N LEU A 184 -9.41 4.33 -0.89
CA LEU A 184 -10.42 5.22 -1.48
C LEU A 184 -11.60 4.44 -2.05
N ALA A 185 -11.44 3.14 -2.33
CA ALA A 185 -12.55 2.26 -2.70
C ALA A 185 -13.72 2.28 -1.67
N TYR A 186 -13.46 2.55 -0.39
CA TYR A 186 -14.47 2.63 0.68
C TYR A 186 -15.07 4.03 0.85
N VAL A 187 -14.50 5.04 0.20
CA VAL A 187 -14.90 6.44 0.35
C VAL A 187 -15.97 6.78 -0.71
N PRO A 188 -17.05 7.49 -0.38
CA PRO A 188 -18.03 7.92 -1.39
C PRO A 188 -17.42 8.81 -2.49
N PRO A 189 -17.91 8.78 -3.74
CA PRO A 189 -17.29 9.52 -4.86
C PRO A 189 -17.11 11.03 -4.62
N ASP A 190 -18.09 11.69 -4.00
CA ASP A 190 -17.98 13.13 -3.71
C ASP A 190 -16.92 13.42 -2.65
N THR A 191 -16.84 12.59 -1.60
CA THR A 191 -15.79 12.66 -0.58
C THR A 191 -14.41 12.40 -1.17
N ARG A 192 -14.28 11.48 -2.14
CA ARG A 192 -13.00 11.27 -2.87
C ARG A 192 -12.58 12.52 -3.61
N ARG A 193 -13.50 13.19 -4.31
CA ARG A 193 -13.20 14.43 -5.05
C ARG A 193 -12.67 15.51 -4.11
N THR A 194 -13.35 15.72 -2.97
CA THR A 194 -12.91 16.67 -1.95
C THR A 194 -11.54 16.28 -1.37
N PHE A 195 -11.29 15.00 -1.14
CA PHE A 195 -9.98 14.52 -0.66
C PHE A 195 -8.86 14.82 -1.65
N ILE A 196 -9.10 14.65 -2.95
CA ILE A 196 -8.11 14.90 -4.00
C ILE A 196 -7.78 16.39 -4.08
N GLU A 197 -8.80 17.25 -3.99
CA GLU A 197 -8.61 18.71 -3.91
C GLU A 197 -7.81 19.09 -2.67
N LEU A 198 -8.14 18.50 -1.52
CA LEU A 198 -7.45 18.73 -0.26
C LEU A 198 -5.98 18.33 -0.33
N VAL A 199 -5.68 17.08 -0.70
CA VAL A 199 -4.32 16.54 -0.67
C VAL A 199 -3.41 17.24 -1.69
N ARG A 200 -3.94 17.66 -2.84
CA ARG A 200 -3.19 18.47 -3.82
C ARG A 200 -2.84 19.87 -3.31
N GLY A 201 -3.60 20.39 -2.34
CA GLY A 201 -3.32 21.66 -1.68
C GLY A 201 -2.32 21.57 -0.53
N LEU A 202 -1.96 20.36 -0.09
CA LEU A 202 -0.97 20.13 0.96
C LEU A 202 0.46 20.13 0.38
N ARG A 203 1.44 20.44 1.24
CA ARG A 203 2.86 20.36 0.86
C ARG A 203 3.29 18.90 0.63
N GLY A 204 4.38 18.73 -0.10
CA GLY A 204 5.00 17.43 -0.33
C GLY A 204 4.44 16.74 -1.56
N HIS A 205 4.52 15.41 -1.59
CA HIS A 205 4.05 14.59 -2.70
C HIS A 205 2.88 13.71 -2.27
N TRP A 206 2.00 13.43 -3.23
CA TRP A 206 0.87 12.53 -3.04
C TRP A 206 1.06 11.26 -3.88
N ILE A 207 1.03 10.10 -3.21
CA ILE A 207 1.06 8.78 -3.88
C ILE A 207 -0.28 8.08 -3.69
N SER A 208 -0.92 7.70 -4.79
CA SER A 208 -2.13 6.85 -4.75
C SER A 208 -1.83 5.50 -5.39
N ASN A 209 -2.16 4.40 -4.71
CA ASN A 209 -2.14 3.05 -5.29
C ASN A 209 -3.53 2.42 -5.15
N GLU A 210 -4.38 2.63 -6.15
CA GLU A 210 -5.82 2.35 -6.05
C GLU A 210 -6.32 1.47 -7.19
N GLY A 211 -7.43 0.77 -6.97
CA GLY A 211 -8.10 0.01 -8.02
C GLY A 211 -8.46 0.88 -9.22
N VAL A 212 -8.34 0.32 -10.43
CA VAL A 212 -8.76 0.99 -11.66
C VAL A 212 -10.22 1.42 -11.53
N GLY A 213 -10.48 2.71 -11.74
CA GLY A 213 -11.82 3.31 -11.61
C GLY A 213 -12.12 3.95 -10.25
N VAL A 214 -11.27 3.77 -9.23
CA VAL A 214 -11.41 4.49 -7.95
C VAL A 214 -11.14 5.98 -8.13
N LEU A 215 -10.15 6.30 -8.97
CA LEU A 215 -9.76 7.64 -9.43
C LEU A 215 -9.90 7.71 -10.96
N PRO A 216 -11.10 8.04 -11.49
CA PRO A 216 -11.39 7.99 -12.92
C PRO A 216 -10.45 8.84 -13.79
N GLU A 217 -9.99 9.98 -13.28
CA GLU A 217 -9.07 10.89 -13.96
C GLU A 217 -7.70 10.25 -14.26
N LEU A 218 -7.25 9.32 -13.42
CA LEU A 218 -6.01 8.57 -13.65
C LEU A 218 -6.22 7.52 -14.75
N GLY A 219 -7.36 6.83 -14.71
CA GLY A 219 -7.73 5.81 -15.69
C GLY A 219 -7.93 6.36 -17.10
N ALA A 220 -8.34 7.63 -17.23
CA ALA A 220 -8.50 8.29 -18.53
C ALA A 220 -7.15 8.54 -19.26
N THR A 221 -6.03 8.50 -18.54
CA THR A 221 -4.70 8.82 -19.09
C THR A 221 -3.88 7.59 -19.49
N VAL A 222 -4.45 6.39 -19.34
CA VAL A 222 -3.74 5.13 -19.53
C VAL A 222 -4.64 4.14 -20.26
N GLU A 223 -4.10 3.43 -21.26
CA GLU A 223 -4.81 2.28 -21.84
C GLU A 223 -4.94 1.17 -20.79
N ILE A 224 -6.17 0.99 -20.30
CA ILE A 224 -6.49 -0.08 -19.35
C ILE A 224 -6.76 -1.35 -20.15
N ASP A 225 -5.74 -2.20 -20.30
CA ASP A 225 -5.98 -3.57 -20.75
C ASP A 225 -6.73 -4.35 -19.66
N SER A 226 -7.99 -4.65 -19.93
CA SER A 226 -8.89 -5.42 -19.07
C SER A 226 -8.50 -6.89 -18.90
N ALA A 227 -7.55 -7.40 -19.70
CA ALA A 227 -7.13 -8.80 -19.67
C ALA A 227 -5.95 -9.10 -18.71
N GLY A 228 -5.33 -8.07 -18.14
CA GLY A 228 -4.14 -8.20 -17.29
C GLY A 228 -4.42 -8.41 -15.78
N PRO A 229 -3.51 -9.07 -15.03
CA PRO A 229 -3.64 -9.27 -13.58
C PRO A 229 -3.47 -7.99 -12.74
N ALA A 230 -2.79 -6.96 -13.24
CA ALA A 230 -2.66 -5.65 -12.57
C ALA A 230 -3.98 -4.88 -12.62
N ARG A 231 -4.63 -4.79 -11.46
CA ARG A 231 -5.93 -4.12 -11.27
C ARG A 231 -5.82 -2.75 -10.63
N PHE A 232 -4.62 -2.32 -10.25
CA PHE A 232 -4.38 -1.05 -9.57
C PHE A 232 -3.55 -0.10 -10.44
N LEU A 233 -3.74 1.20 -10.22
CA LEU A 233 -2.91 2.27 -10.76
C LEU A 233 -2.15 2.93 -9.61
N LEU A 234 -0.83 2.92 -9.73
CA LEU A 234 0.08 3.70 -8.91
C LEU A 234 0.30 5.04 -9.60
N ALA A 235 0.07 6.13 -8.88
CA ALA A 235 0.27 7.49 -9.35
C ALA A 235 1.08 8.31 -8.35
N LEU A 236 1.82 9.28 -8.88
CA LEU A 236 2.55 10.31 -8.14
C LEU A 236 2.01 11.66 -8.58
N ASP A 237 1.57 12.48 -7.62
CA ASP A 237 1.03 13.83 -7.83
C ASP A 237 -0.07 13.89 -8.90
N GLY A 238 -0.96 12.89 -8.87
CA GLY A 238 -2.07 12.79 -9.83
C GLY A 238 -1.67 12.34 -11.24
N ARG A 239 -0.45 11.83 -11.44
CA ARG A 239 0.00 11.25 -12.71
C ARG A 239 0.26 9.76 -12.54
N ALA A 240 -0.42 8.92 -13.32
CA ALA A 240 -0.17 7.48 -13.32
C ALA A 240 1.27 7.17 -13.75
N VAL A 241 1.97 6.34 -12.97
CA VAL A 241 3.37 5.94 -13.21
C VAL A 241 3.52 4.43 -13.41
N ALA A 242 2.62 3.63 -12.85
CA ALA A 242 2.67 2.18 -13.00
C ALA A 242 1.29 1.54 -12.84
N ARG A 243 1.11 0.36 -13.43
CA ARG A 243 0.07 -0.59 -13.08
C ARG A 243 0.60 -1.55 -12.03
N THR A 244 -0.20 -1.87 -11.03
CA THR A 244 0.23 -2.70 -9.89
C THR A 244 -0.76 -3.80 -9.58
N GLY A 245 -0.25 -4.86 -8.96
CA GLY A 245 -1.07 -5.87 -8.30
C GLY A 245 -1.58 -5.34 -6.96
N PRO A 246 -2.84 -5.66 -6.56
CA PRO A 246 -3.43 -5.21 -5.30
C PRO A 246 -2.66 -5.59 -4.01
N HIS A 247 -1.74 -6.56 -4.09
CA HIS A 247 -0.97 -7.07 -2.95
C HIS A 247 0.54 -6.89 -3.13
N GLY A 248 0.97 -5.95 -3.97
CA GLY A 248 2.40 -5.75 -4.20
C GLY A 248 3.07 -6.88 -4.99
N GLN A 249 2.31 -7.85 -5.51
CA GLN A 249 2.85 -9.04 -6.19
C GLN A 249 3.43 -8.72 -7.57
N GLU A 250 3.00 -7.63 -8.19
CA GLU A 250 3.51 -7.18 -9.48
C GLU A 250 3.46 -5.66 -9.64
N ILE A 251 4.39 -5.13 -10.43
CA ILE A 251 4.41 -3.75 -10.91
C ILE A 251 4.85 -3.72 -12.37
N ARG A 252 4.15 -2.92 -13.18
CA ARG A 252 4.46 -2.68 -14.58
C ARG A 252 4.54 -1.18 -14.78
N TRP A 253 5.73 -0.68 -15.12
CA TRP A 253 5.92 0.75 -15.32
C TRP A 253 5.17 1.21 -16.56
N LEU A 254 4.55 2.40 -16.48
CA LEU A 254 3.95 3.03 -17.65
C LEU A 254 5.06 3.76 -18.40
N ALA A 255 5.12 3.55 -19.72
CA ALA A 255 6.01 4.33 -20.56
C ALA A 255 5.73 5.83 -20.33
N PRO A 256 6.76 6.70 -20.31
CA PRO A 256 6.52 8.13 -20.24
C PRO A 256 5.63 8.53 -21.41
N HIS A 257 4.46 9.08 -21.12
CA HIS A 257 3.64 9.72 -22.15
C HIS A 257 4.51 10.87 -22.68
N GLU A 258 4.92 10.79 -23.94
CA GLU A 258 5.51 11.94 -24.62
C GLU A 258 4.49 13.08 -24.45
N ALA A 259 4.89 14.12 -23.72
CA ALA A 259 4.11 15.33 -23.66
C ALA A 259 4.14 15.88 -25.09
N SER A 260 3.00 15.82 -25.79
CA SER A 260 2.85 16.55 -27.04
C SER A 260 3.13 18.02 -26.74
N VAL A 261 4.18 18.53 -27.35
CA VAL A 261 4.66 19.92 -27.32
C VAL A 261 3.58 20.86 -27.88
#